data_AF-A0A086P5W5-F1
#
_entry.id   AF-A0A086P5W5-F1
#
_cell.length_a   1.000
_cell.length_b   1.000
_cell.length_c   1.000
_cell.angle_alpha   90.00
_cell.angle_beta   90.00
_cell.angle_gamma   90.00
#
_symmetry.space_group_name_H-M   'P 1'
#
loop_
_entity.id
_entity.type
_entity.pdbx_description
1 polymer ?
#
loop_
_entity_poly.entity_id
_entity_poly.type
_entity_poly.pdbx_seq_one_letter_code
_entity_poly.pdbx_strand_id
1 'polypeptide(L)'
;MQQSRLIDRQHSTSVRGWRELAGIDWRQPPQVALESNDCDTRRLCAARGLGIALMPNWAIGEDLAAGRIVALQLEDAPPAEVSGIHLLRPSGKANAKVRAFTEHLAMCTAPAAPA
;
A
#
# COMPACT_ATOMS: atom_id res chain seq x y z
N MET A 1 -2.25 23.97 15.67
CA MET A 1 -2.41 22.81 14.77
C MET A 1 -1.27 21.85 15.06
N GLN A 2 -1.56 20.60 15.40
CA GLN A 2 -0.52 19.62 15.73
C GLN A 2 0.12 19.10 14.43
N GLN A 3 1.45 19.16 14.32
CA GLN A 3 2.15 18.55 13.18
C GLN A 3 1.98 17.03 13.25
N SER A 4 1.33 16.47 12.25
CA SER A 4 1.19 15.02 12.09
C SER A 4 2.54 14.42 11.68
N ARG A 5 2.93 13.32 12.33
CA ARG A 5 4.14 12.57 11.96
C ARG A 5 3.80 11.53 10.89
N LEU A 6 4.73 11.27 9.98
CA LEU A 6 4.58 10.30 8.90
C LEU A 6 5.21 8.96 9.29
N ILE A 7 4.57 7.87 8.85
CA ILE A 7 5.14 6.53 8.84
C ILE A 7 5.47 6.22 7.39
N ASP A 8 6.76 6.14 7.09
CA ASP A 8 7.24 6.01 5.72
C ASP A 8 7.96 4.67 5.49
N ARG A 9 8.27 4.42 4.22
CA ARG A 9 9.02 3.26 3.79
C ARG A 9 10.51 3.58 3.82
N GLN A 10 11.33 2.69 4.36
CA GLN A 10 12.77 2.92 4.57
C GLN A 10 13.57 3.02 3.26
N HIS A 11 13.18 2.27 2.22
CA HIS A 11 13.81 2.34 0.91
C HIS A 11 12.83 2.73 -0.18
N SER A 12 13.25 3.72 -0.98
CA SER A 12 12.56 4.14 -2.18
C SER A 12 12.67 3.04 -3.24
N THR A 13 11.58 2.32 -3.44
CA THR A 13 11.41 1.44 -4.61
C THR A 13 10.11 1.83 -5.27
N SER A 14 10.24 2.81 -6.16
CA SER A 14 9.34 3.28 -7.22
C SER A 14 7.83 3.47 -7.03
N VAL A 15 7.14 3.10 -5.93
CA VAL A 15 5.65 3.17 -6.01
C VAL A 15 4.84 3.50 -4.75
N ARG A 16 5.34 3.51 -3.50
CA ARG A 16 4.39 3.51 -2.33
C ARG A 16 4.85 4.19 -1.02
N GLY A 17 5.81 5.11 -1.03
CA GLY A 17 6.16 5.93 0.15
C GLY A 17 5.73 7.38 -0.02
N TRP A 18 5.78 8.14 1.07
CA TRP A 18 5.44 9.57 1.07
C TRP A 18 6.39 10.39 0.19
N ARG A 19 7.61 9.89 -0.01
CA ARG A 19 8.65 10.53 -0.84
C ARG A 19 8.39 10.41 -2.33
N GLU A 20 7.62 9.41 -2.75
CA GLU A 20 7.33 9.12 -4.16
C GLU A 20 6.02 9.75 -4.64
N LEU A 21 5.23 10.35 -3.75
CA LEU A 21 4.06 11.13 -4.16
C LEU A 21 4.51 12.37 -4.94
N ALA A 22 4.51 12.25 -6.26
CA ALA A 22 4.82 13.34 -7.17
C ALA A 22 3.84 14.50 -6.98
N GLY A 23 4.31 15.75 -7.17
CA GLY A 23 3.45 16.93 -7.10
C GLY A 23 3.13 17.44 -5.70
N ILE A 24 3.61 16.79 -4.63
CA ILE A 24 3.48 17.34 -3.27
C ILE A 24 4.55 18.41 -3.03
N ASP A 25 4.11 19.66 -2.89
CA ASP A 25 4.93 20.75 -2.36
C ASP A 25 4.91 20.72 -0.83
N TRP A 26 5.97 20.17 -0.24
CA TRP A 26 6.15 20.14 1.21
C TRP A 26 6.49 21.56 1.71
N ARG A 27 5.48 22.31 2.15
CA ARG A 27 5.66 23.64 2.77
C ARG A 27 6.64 23.63 3.96
N GLN A 28 6.76 22.47 4.63
CA GLN A 28 7.74 22.19 5.67
C GLN A 28 8.23 20.75 5.55
N PRO A 29 9.49 20.44 5.94
CA PRO A 29 9.98 19.07 5.91
C PRO A 29 9.11 18.19 6.82
N PRO A 30 8.61 17.05 6.32
CA PRO A 30 7.75 16.18 7.11
C PRO A 30 8.53 15.56 8.27
N GLN A 31 7.91 15.48 9.44
CA GLN A 31 8.46 14.73 10.57
C GLN A 31 8.16 13.25 10.40
N VAL A 32 9.19 12.42 10.32
CA VAL A 32 9.03 10.96 10.22
C VAL A 32 9.08 10.34 11.62
N ALA A 33 8.04 9.56 11.97
CA ALA A 33 7.99 8.81 13.22
C ALA A 33 8.65 7.44 13.11
N LEU A 34 8.58 6.83 11.93
CA LEU A 34 9.09 5.50 11.65
C LEU A 34 9.37 5.35 10.15
N GLU A 35 10.46 4.67 9.83
CA GLU A 35 10.75 4.16 8.49
C GLU A 35 10.88 2.63 8.57
N SER A 36 10.09 1.90 7.77
CA SER A 36 10.17 0.43 7.70
C SER A 36 9.83 -0.08 6.31
N ASN A 37 10.49 -1.13 5.84
CA ASN A 37 10.10 -1.82 4.60
C ASN A 37 9.04 -2.89 4.82
N ASP A 38 8.73 -3.20 6.08
CA ASP A 38 7.73 -4.17 6.44
C ASP A 38 6.32 -3.54 6.48
N CYS A 39 5.40 -4.14 5.71
CA CYS A 39 4.05 -3.62 5.55
C CYS A 39 3.26 -3.70 6.87
N ASP A 40 3.40 -4.81 7.60
CA ASP A 40 2.68 -5.05 8.85
C ASP A 40 3.14 -4.11 9.97
N THR A 41 4.44 -3.85 10.06
CA THR A 41 5.00 -2.88 11.00
C THR A 41 4.38 -1.50 10.76
N ARG A 42 4.34 -1.03 9.51
CA ARG A 42 3.75 0.27 9.17
C ARG A 42 2.25 0.33 9.48
N ARG A 43 1.52 -0.74 9.11
CA ARG A 43 0.09 -0.92 9.43
C ARG A 43 -0.16 -0.84 10.92
N LEU A 44 0.55 -1.63 11.72
CA LEU A 44 0.38 -1.70 13.17
C LEU A 44 0.70 -0.37 13.83
N CYS A 45 1.77 0.31 13.41
CA CYS A 45 2.11 1.63 13.92
C CYS A 45 1.03 2.68 13.61
N ALA A 46 0.45 2.66 12.40
CA ALA A 46 -0.66 3.54 12.05
C ALA A 46 -1.90 3.26 12.91
N ALA A 47 -2.28 1.99 13.06
CA ALA A 47 -3.41 1.56 13.90
C ALA A 47 -3.21 1.89 15.40
N ARG A 48 -1.97 2.10 15.84
CA ARG A 48 -1.61 2.52 17.21
C ARG A 48 -1.45 4.04 17.35
N GLY A 49 -1.73 4.81 16.31
CA GLY A 49 -1.69 6.27 16.34
C GLY A 49 -0.28 6.89 16.28
N LEU A 50 0.74 6.14 15.83
CA LEU A 50 2.10 6.67 15.73
C LEU A 50 2.24 7.77 14.65
N GLY A 51 1.36 7.75 13.64
CA GLY A 51 1.39 8.72 12.54
C GLY A 51 0.53 8.30 11.36
N ILE A 52 0.71 9.01 10.24
CA ILE A 52 -0.02 8.78 8.99
C ILE A 52 0.82 7.93 8.04
N ALA A 53 0.26 6.83 7.54
CA ALA A 53 0.92 5.91 6.61
C ALA A 53 0.25 5.93 5.24
N LEU A 54 1.05 5.98 4.16
CA LEU A 54 0.58 5.71 2.81
C LEU A 54 0.54 4.19 2.57
N MET A 55 -0.66 3.60 2.56
CA MET A 55 -0.83 2.14 2.55
C MET A 55 -1.79 1.70 1.44
N PRO A 56 -1.53 0.55 0.79
CA PRO A 56 -2.50 -0.02 -0.14
C PRO A 56 -3.69 -0.62 0.63
N ASN A 57 -4.89 -0.50 0.05
CA ASN A 57 -6.13 -0.96 0.67
C ASN A 57 -6.13 -2.45 1.06
N TRP A 58 -5.52 -3.33 0.27
CA TRP A 58 -5.44 -4.76 0.55
C TRP A 58 -4.66 -5.08 1.83
N ALA A 59 -3.75 -4.20 2.26
CA ALA A 59 -2.96 -4.40 3.47
C ALA A 59 -3.70 -3.94 4.74
N ILE A 60 -4.64 -3.00 4.60
CA ILE A 60 -5.28 -2.32 5.74
C ILE A 60 -6.81 -2.45 5.76
N GLY A 61 -7.38 -3.26 4.87
CA GLY A 61 -8.83 -3.40 4.72
C GLY A 61 -9.54 -3.78 6.01
N GLU A 62 -8.96 -4.69 6.80
CA GLU A 62 -9.52 -5.09 8.10
C GLU A 62 -9.50 -3.95 9.13
N ASP A 63 -8.42 -3.15 9.17
CA ASP A 63 -8.32 -2.02 10.10
C ASP A 63 -9.24 -0.88 9.71
N LEU A 64 -9.43 -0.66 8.41
CA LEU A 64 -10.41 0.27 7.88
C LEU A 64 -11.82 -0.14 8.29
N ALA A 65 -12.18 -1.41 8.07
CA ALA A 65 -13.49 -1.94 8.44
C ALA A 65 -13.74 -1.89 9.96
N ALA A 66 -12.70 -2.11 10.76
CA ALA A 66 -12.78 -2.04 12.21
C ALA A 66 -12.65 -0.62 12.80
N GLY A 67 -12.45 0.41 11.95
CA GLY A 67 -12.25 1.79 12.40
C GLY A 67 -10.95 2.04 13.17
N ARG A 68 -9.99 1.10 13.13
CA ARG A 68 -8.66 1.25 13.74
C ARG A 68 -7.76 2.19 12.93
N ILE A 69 -7.99 2.23 11.62
CA ILE A 69 -7.38 3.19 10.70
C ILE A 69 -8.52 3.91 9.99
N VAL A 70 -8.34 5.21 9.76
CA VAL A 70 -9.26 6.01 8.95
C VAL A 70 -8.57 6.43 7.67
N ALA A 71 -9.29 6.36 6.55
CA ALA A 71 -8.79 6.87 5.28
C ALA A 71 -8.82 8.40 5.29
N LEU A 72 -7.71 9.02 4.85
CA LEU A 72 -7.62 10.46 4.68
C LEU A 72 -7.79 10.79 3.20
N GLN A 73 -8.66 11.76 2.89
CA GLN A 73 -8.74 12.34 1.55
C GLN A 73 -7.76 13.50 1.46
N LEU A 74 -6.93 13.48 0.41
CA LEU A 74 -6.00 14.56 0.11
C LEU A 74 -6.54 15.29 -1.12
N GLU A 75 -7.03 16.52 -0.94
CA GLU A 75 -7.73 17.29 -1.98
C GLU A 75 -6.84 17.57 -3.22
N ASP A 76 -5.55 17.82 -2.99
CA ASP A 76 -4.58 18.17 -4.05
C ASP A 76 -3.63 17.02 -4.42
N ALA A 77 -3.83 15.82 -3.88
CA ALA A 77 -2.93 14.70 -4.21
C ALA A 77 -3.30 14.11 -5.58
N PRO A 78 -2.33 13.84 -6.46
CA PRO A 78 -2.61 13.12 -7.69
C PRO A 78 -3.17 11.72 -7.36
N PRO A 79 -4.06 11.17 -8.21
CA PRO A 79 -4.51 9.79 -8.05
C PRO A 79 -3.29 8.85 -8.02
N ALA A 80 -3.23 7.99 -7.01
CA ALA A 80 -2.21 6.95 -7.00
C ALA A 80 -2.39 6.04 -8.22
N GLU A 81 -1.31 5.78 -8.97
CA GLU A 81 -1.36 4.83 -10.07
C GLU A 81 -1.83 3.46 -9.55
N VAL A 82 -2.97 3.00 -10.05
CA VAL A 82 -3.50 1.68 -9.71
C VAL A 82 -2.66 0.63 -10.44
N SER A 83 -1.61 0.18 -9.77
CA SER A 83 -0.86 -1.01 -10.19
C SER A 83 -1.62 -2.27 -9.79
N GLY A 84 -1.86 -3.17 -10.75
CA GLY A 84 -2.45 -4.47 -10.49
C GLY A 84 -1.54 -5.36 -9.64
N ILE A 85 -2.12 -6.41 -9.06
CA ILE A 85 -1.35 -7.53 -8.49
C ILE A 85 -1.13 -8.54 -9.61
N HIS A 86 0.14 -8.81 -9.94
CA HIS A 86 0.50 -9.65 -11.09
C HIS A 86 1.12 -10.98 -10.64
N LEU A 87 0.70 -12.07 -11.27
CA LEU A 87 1.34 -13.38 -11.16
C LEU A 87 2.37 -13.53 -12.29
N LEU A 88 3.65 -13.59 -11.93
CA LEU A 88 4.75 -13.74 -12.87
C LEU A 88 5.40 -15.13 -12.75
N ARG A 89 5.82 -15.68 -13.89
CA ARG A 89 6.62 -16.92 -13.95
C ARG A 89 7.68 -16.82 -15.04
N PRO A 90 8.79 -17.58 -14.95
CA PRO A 90 9.73 -17.71 -16.06
C PRO A 90 9.04 -18.20 -17.35
N SER A 91 9.58 -17.79 -18.50
CA SER A 91 9.16 -18.30 -19.80
C SER A 91 9.45 -19.81 -19.92
N GLY A 92 8.60 -20.54 -20.63
CA GLY A 92 8.69 -22.01 -20.76
C GLY A 92 7.43 -22.77 -20.31
N LYS A 93 7.45 -24.10 -20.42
CA LYS A 93 6.32 -24.97 -20.06
C LYS A 93 6.21 -25.10 -18.54
N ALA A 94 5.05 -24.72 -17.99
CA ALA A 94 4.77 -24.93 -16.57
C ALA A 94 4.56 -26.42 -16.27
N ASN A 95 5.08 -26.90 -15.14
CA ASN A 95 4.74 -28.22 -14.63
C ASN A 95 3.30 -28.25 -14.10
N ALA A 96 2.77 -29.45 -13.83
CA ALA A 96 1.38 -29.62 -13.41
C ALA A 96 1.03 -28.83 -12.12
N LYS A 97 1.95 -28.75 -11.15
CA LYS A 97 1.73 -28.03 -9.88
C LYS A 97 1.61 -26.52 -10.09
N VAL A 98 2.54 -25.95 -10.85
CA VAL A 98 2.52 -24.51 -11.19
C VAL A 98 1.27 -24.17 -11.98
N ARG A 99 0.88 -25.02 -12.94
CA ARG A 99 -0.34 -24.82 -13.72
C ARG A 99 -1.58 -24.84 -12.82
N ALA A 100 -1.74 -25.86 -11.99
CA ALA A 100 -2.89 -25.98 -11.08
C ALA A 100 -2.97 -24.80 -10.08
N PHE A 101 -1.83 -24.37 -9.54
CA PHE A 101 -1.76 -23.23 -8.64
C PHE A 101 -2.14 -21.91 -9.33
N THR A 102 -1.60 -21.66 -10.53
CA THR A 102 -1.93 -20.47 -11.33
C THR A 102 -3.40 -20.43 -11.72
N GLU A 103 -3.96 -21.57 -12.15
CA GLU A 103 -5.39 -21.70 -12.47
C GLU A 103 -6.25 -21.41 -11.24
N HIS A 104 -5.89 -21.97 -10.08
CA HIS A 104 -6.62 -21.73 -8.83
C HIS A 104 -6.56 -20.25 -8.40
N LEU A 105 -5.38 -19.63 -8.45
CA LEU A 105 -5.22 -18.21 -8.13
C LEU A 105 -6.06 -17.34 -9.07
N ALA A 106 -6.00 -17.58 -10.38
CA ALA A 106 -6.78 -16.83 -11.34
C ALA A 106 -8.29 -16.91 -11.07
N MET A 107 -8.78 -18.05 -10.58
CA MET A 107 -10.18 -18.22 -10.20
C MET A 107 -10.55 -17.48 -8.91
N CYS A 108 -9.69 -17.48 -7.88
CA CYS A 108 -10.03 -16.91 -6.57
C CYS A 108 -9.66 -15.43 -6.42
N THR A 109 -8.79 -14.91 -7.28
CA THR A 109 -8.39 -13.49 -7.29
C THR A 109 -8.94 -12.73 -8.49
N ALA A 110 -9.90 -13.30 -9.23
CA ALA A 110 -10.57 -12.59 -10.31
C ALA A 110 -11.12 -11.26 -9.75
N PRO A 111 -10.85 -10.11 -10.39
CA PRO A 111 -11.27 -8.83 -9.87
C PRO A 111 -12.79 -8.81 -9.70
N ALA A 112 -13.27 -8.29 -8.58
CA ALA A 112 -14.68 -7.91 -8.47
C ALA A 112 -15.00 -6.96 -9.63
N ALA A 113 -16.09 -7.23 -10.36
CA ALA A 113 -16.50 -6.40 -11.49
C ALA A 113 -16.55 -4.92 -11.05
N PRO A 114 -16.07 -3.98 -11.90
CA PRO A 114 -16.19 -2.57 -11.57
C PRO A 114 -17.67 -2.21 -11.42
N ALA A 115 -18.01 -1.55 -10.31
CA ALA A 115 -19.32 -0.97 -10.07
C ALA A 115 -19.57 0.25 -10.96
#